data_AF-A0A662VZ33-F1
#
_entry.id   AF-A0A662VZ33-F1
#
_cell.length_a   1.000
_cell.length_b   1.000
_cell.length_c   1.000
_cell.angle_alpha   90.00
_cell.angle_beta   90.00
_cell.angle_gamma   90.00
#
_symmetry.space_group_name_H-M   'P 1'
#
loop_
_entity.id
_entity.type
_entity.pdbx_description
1 polymer ?
#
loop_
_entity_poly.entity_id
_entity_poly.type
_entity_poly.pdbx_seq_one_letter_code
_entity_poly.pdbx_strand_id
1 'polypeptide(L)' 'MYADADILYISIRDEDVEDMDELGEDISVEYSKNGESIGIEIWQVRKHVILEILKFVEAAKQVG' A
#
# COMPACT_ATOMS: atom_id res chain seq x y z
N MET A 1 -11.77 -7.74 -10.94
CA MET A 1 -11.14 -7.89 -9.61
C MET A 1 -11.20 -9.35 -9.23
N TYR A 2 -10.05 -9.99 -9.01
CA TYR A 2 -10.01 -11.34 -8.47
C TYR A 2 -10.59 -11.31 -7.06
N ALA A 3 -11.56 -12.19 -6.78
CA ALA A 3 -12.25 -12.23 -5.48
C ALA A 3 -11.31 -12.51 -4.29
N ASP A 4 -10.07 -12.96 -4.57
CA ASP A 4 -9.03 -13.30 -3.59
C ASP A 4 -7.79 -12.39 -3.66
N ALA A 5 -7.91 -11.16 -4.21
CA ALA A 5 -6.78 -10.22 -4.24
C ALA A 5 -6.35 -9.85 -2.80
N ASP A 6 -5.10 -10.16 -2.46
CA ASP A 6 -4.44 -9.84 -1.19
C ASP A 6 -3.52 -8.64 -1.35
N ILE A 7 -4.13 -7.51 -1.73
CA ILE A 7 -3.45 -6.30 -2.17
C ILE A 7 -4.04 -5.10 -1.44
N LEU A 8 -3.17 -4.19 -1.00
CA LEU A 8 -3.52 -2.91 -0.39
C LEU A 8 -2.98 -1.83 -1.31
N TYR A 9 -3.90 -1.10 -1.92
CA TYR A 9 -3.58 0.07 -2.72
C TYR A 9 -3.73 1.33 -1.87
N ILE A 10 -2.69 2.16 -1.87
CA ILE A 10 -2.67 3.46 -1.19
C ILE A 10 -2.48 4.53 -2.27
N SER A 11 -3.56 5.25 -2.58
CA SER A 11 -3.48 6.46 -3.39
C SER A 11 -2.97 7.62 -2.54
N ILE A 12 -1.92 8.29 -3.03
CA ILE A 12 -1.33 9.47 -2.39
C ILE A 12 -1.86 10.73 -3.07
N ARG A 13 -1.99 10.70 -4.40
CA ARG A 13 -2.47 11.81 -5.22
C ARG A 13 -3.42 11.30 -6.30
N ASP A 14 -4.39 12.14 -6.68
CA ASP A 14 -5.32 11.88 -7.77
C ASP A 14 -4.71 12.39 -9.09
N GLU A 15 -3.80 11.59 -9.65
CA GLU A 15 -3.06 11.86 -10.89
C GLU A 15 -2.94 10.57 -11.71
N ASP A 16 -2.69 10.70 -13.02
CA ASP A 16 -2.47 9.55 -13.90
C ASP A 16 -1.10 8.89 -13.64
N VAL A 17 -1.07 7.56 -13.67
CA VAL A 17 0.15 6.75 -13.58
C VAL A 17 0.88 6.78 -14.91
N GLU A 18 2.11 7.31 -14.91
CA GLU A 18 2.99 7.30 -16.08
C GLU A 18 3.98 6.14 -16.02
N ASP A 19 4.52 5.86 -14.84
CA ASP A 19 5.54 4.83 -14.63
C ASP A 19 5.35 4.09 -13.31
N MET A 20 5.99 2.92 -13.17
CA MET A 20 5.90 2.09 -11.98
C MET A 20 7.20 1.33 -11.73
N ASP A 21 7.71 1.40 -10.50
CA ASP A 21 8.82 0.57 -10.03
C ASP A 21 8.33 -0.54 -9.10
N GLU A 22 8.86 -1.76 -9.29
CA GLU A 22 8.76 -2.84 -8.31
C GLU A 22 9.92 -2.77 -7.31
N LEU A 23 9.60 -2.51 -6.05
CA LEU A 23 10.54 -2.48 -4.94
C LEU A 23 10.56 -3.84 -4.23
N GLY A 24 11.25 -4.79 -4.85
CA GLY A 24 11.25 -6.18 -4.40
C GLY A 24 10.03 -6.93 -4.94
N GLU A 25 9.60 -7.99 -4.24
CA GLU A 25 8.55 -8.89 -4.74
C GLU A 25 7.13 -8.43 -4.40
N ASP A 26 6.96 -7.64 -3.34
CA ASP A 26 5.65 -7.39 -2.72
C ASP A 26 5.25 -5.91 -2.71
N ILE A 27 6.05 -5.01 -3.28
CA ILE A 27 5.77 -3.57 -3.26
C ILE A 27 5.97 -3.01 -4.67
N SER A 28 4.99 -2.25 -5.15
CA SER A 28 5.09 -1.42 -6.34
C SER A 28 4.81 0.04 -6.00
N VAL A 29 5.55 0.95 -6.61
CA VAL A 29 5.38 2.40 -6.46
C VAL A 29 5.06 2.99 -7.81
N GLU A 30 3.97 3.75 -7.87
CA GLU A 30 3.51 4.43 -9.08
C GLU A 30 4.01 5.88 -9.08
N TYR A 31 4.44 6.34 -10.25
CA TYR A 31 4.94 7.69 -10.46
C TYR A 31 4.12 8.46 -11.49
N SER A 32 3.98 9.76 -11.25
CA SER A 32 3.47 10.69 -12.25
C SER A 32 4.51 10.94 -13.34
N LYS A 33 4.09 11.61 -14.42
CA LYS A 33 5.00 12.08 -15.49
C LYS A 33 6.19 12.92 -15.03
N ASN A 34 6.12 13.51 -13.83
CA ASN A 34 7.18 14.34 -13.26
C ASN A 34 8.14 13.51 -12.37
N GLY A 35 7.92 12.21 -12.22
CA GLY A 35 8.68 11.32 -11.34
C GLY A 35 8.33 11.43 -9.86
N GLU A 36 7.17 12.03 -9.52
CA GLU A 36 6.69 12.07 -8.14
C GLU A 36 5.89 10.80 -7.82
N SER A 37 6.03 10.24 -6.62
CA SER A 37 5.22 9.09 -6.21
C SER A 37 3.75 9.49 -5.98
N ILE A 38 2.83 8.74 -6.59
CA ILE A 38 1.39 9.02 -6.56
C ILE A 38 0.56 7.86 -6.02
N GLY A 39 1.11 6.65 -6.01
CA GLY A 39 0.45 5.45 -5.52
C GLY A 39 1.44 4.42 -5.00
N ILE A 40 0.98 3.56 -4.10
CA ILE A 40 1.72 2.40 -3.61
C ILE A 40 0.78 1.19 -3.65
N GLU A 41 1.24 0.10 -4.23
CA GLU A 41 0.58 -1.20 -4.20
C GLU A 41 1.39 -2.17 -3.34
N ILE A 42 0.78 -2.72 -2.29
CA ILE A 42 1.41 -3.69 -1.39
C ILE A 42 0.72 -5.03 -1.57
N TRP A 43 1.47 -6.06 -1.94
CA TRP A 43 1.02 -7.43 -2.11
C TRP A 43 1.23 -8.23 -0.82
N GLN A 44 0.54 -9.37 -0.69
CA GLN A 44 0.57 -10.21 0.51
C GLN A 44 0.23 -9.42 1.81
N VAL A 45 -0.76 -8.54 1.75
CA VAL A 45 -1.15 -7.64 2.86
C VAL A 45 -1.43 -8.38 4.15
N ARG A 46 -2.06 -9.56 4.07
CA ARG A 46 -2.31 -10.42 5.25
C ARG A 46 -1.01 -10.82 5.98
N LYS A 47 0.09 -10.99 5.24
CA LYS A 47 1.41 -11.33 5.79
C LYS A 47 2.12 -10.10 6.35
N HIS A 48 2.07 -8.97 5.64
CA HIS A 48 2.94 -7.82 5.92
C HIS A 48 2.29 -6.68 6.70
N VAL A 49 0.99 -6.42 6.50
CA VAL A 49 0.35 -5.16 6.95
C VAL A 49 -0.69 -5.39 8.05
N ILE A 50 -1.53 -6.42 7.92
CA ILE A 50 -2.67 -6.62 8.85
C ILE A 50 -2.20 -6.76 10.29
N LEU A 51 -1.09 -7.48 10.53
CA LEU A 51 -0.54 -7.66 11.87
C LEU A 51 -0.08 -6.33 12.48
N GLU A 52 0.53 -5.44 11.70
CA GLU A 52 0.98 -4.13 12.20
C GLU A 52 -0.19 -3.19 12.49
N ILE A 53 -1.25 -3.22 11.66
CA ILE A 53 -2.48 -2.46 11.93
C ILE A 53 -3.13 -2.93 13.24
N LEU A 54 -3.22 -4.24 13.46
CA LEU A 54 -3.79 -4.79 14.69
C LEU A 54 -3.02 -4.34 15.93
N LYS A 55 -1.68 -4.41 15.90
CA LYS A 55 -0.83 -3.91 16.98
C LYS A 55 -1.10 -2.43 17.27
N PHE A 56 -1.22 -1.60 16.23
CA PHE A 56 -1.53 -0.18 16.39
C PHE A 56 -2.91 0.03 17.06
N VAL A 57 -3.93 -0.68 16.60
CA VAL A 57 -5.29 -0.58 17.17
C VAL A 57 -5.33 -1.03 18.63
N GLU A 58 -4.62 -2.10 18.98
CA GLU A 58 -4.50 -2.56 20.37
C GLU A 58 -3.81 -1.53 21.26
N ALA A 59 -2.73 -0.92 20.78
CA ALA A 59 -2.06 0.16 21.50
C ALA A 59 -2.97 1.39 21.67
N ALA A 60 -3.69 1.80 20.61
CA ALA A 60 -4.60 2.94 20.64
C ALA A 60 -5.73 2.78 21.67
N LYS A 61 -6.22 1.55 21.89
CA LYS A 61 -7.24 1.25 22.92
C LYS A 61 -6.75 1.43 24.35
N GLN A 62 -5.44 1.42 24.61
CA GLN A 62 -4.88 1.59 25.96
C GLN A 62 -4.71 3.06 26.34
N VAL A 63 -4.82 3.97 25.36
CA VAL A 63 -4.61 5.42 25.55
C VAL A 63 -5.92 6.21 25.61
N GLY A 64 -7.06 5.60 25.32
CA GLY A 64 -8.41 6.18 25.42
C GLY A 64 -9.21 5.58 26.57
#